data_AF-A0A1B8NXM1-F1
#
_entry.id   AF-A0A1B8NXM1-F1
#
_cell.length_a   1.000
_cell.length_b   1.000
_cell.length_c   1.000
_cell.angle_alpha   90.00
_cell.angle_beta   90.00
_cell.angle_gamma   90.00
#
_symmetry.space_group_name_H-M   'P 1'
#
loop_
_entity.id
_entity.type
_entity.pdbx_description
1 polymer ?
#
loop_
_entity_poly.entity_id
_entity_poly.type
_entity_poly.pdbx_seq_one_letter_code
_entity_poly.pdbx_strand_id
1 'polypeptide(L)'
;MAAKLVTGPSLEKSIAPLRSFVVEPMQYGRLFLVGDAAHIVPPTGAKGLNLAASDVNSLYRLLVKVYHEGRTDLIPNYSRTCLRRIWKAERFSWWMTSMLHKFSDEEDFGSRMQQAELDYVTGSEAGLTTIAENYVGLPYESLE
;
A
#
# COMPACT_ATOMS: atom_id res chain seq x y z
N MET A 1 -10.41 10.39 31.21
CA MET A 1 -11.01 10.71 29.90
C MET A 1 -12.02 9.66 29.44
N ALA A 2 -11.75 8.35 29.58
CA ALA A 2 -12.68 7.28 29.19
C ALA A 2 -14.07 7.34 29.91
N ALA A 3 -14.12 7.77 31.17
CA ALA A 3 -15.36 7.85 31.95
C ALA A 3 -16.38 8.92 31.50
N LYS A 4 -16.03 9.77 30.51
CA LYS A 4 -16.92 10.80 29.94
C LYS A 4 -17.39 10.46 28.52
N LEU A 5 -17.06 9.27 28.01
CA LEU A 5 -17.42 8.87 26.66
C LEU A 5 -18.91 8.47 26.62
N VAL A 6 -19.72 9.20 25.85
CA VAL A 6 -21.11 8.82 25.59
C VAL A 6 -21.11 7.69 24.56
N THR A 7 -21.62 6.52 24.93
CA THR A 7 -21.69 5.35 24.04
C THR A 7 -23.02 5.30 23.28
N GLY A 8 -23.00 4.73 22.08
CA GLY A 8 -24.18 4.49 21.25
C GLY A 8 -24.20 3.05 20.71
N PRO A 9 -25.29 2.64 20.06
CA PRO A 9 -25.37 1.33 19.43
C PRO A 9 -24.32 1.20 18.32
N SER A 10 -23.75 0.00 18.20
CA SER A 10 -22.85 -0.31 17.08
C SER A 10 -23.69 -0.43 15.79
N LEU A 11 -23.34 0.39 14.79
CA LEU A 11 -24.07 0.46 13.52
C LEU A 11 -23.61 -0.61 12.52
N GLU A 12 -22.31 -0.95 12.52
CA GLU A 12 -21.71 -1.96 11.65
C GLU A 12 -20.58 -2.67 12.42
N LYS A 13 -20.42 -3.97 12.13
CA LYS A 13 -19.32 -4.80 12.63
C LYS A 13 -18.93 -5.79 11.54
N SER A 14 -17.66 -5.82 11.20
CA SER A 14 -17.07 -6.82 10.33
C SER A 14 -15.68 -7.19 10.80
N ILE A 15 -15.20 -8.34 10.36
CA ILE A 15 -13.83 -8.80 10.59
C ILE A 15 -13.13 -8.82 9.23
N ALA A 16 -12.11 -7.99 9.07
CA ALA A 16 -11.28 -7.94 7.88
C ALA A 16 -9.98 -8.73 8.12
N PRO A 17 -9.70 -9.81 7.38
CA PRO A 17 -8.42 -10.50 7.47
C PRO A 17 -7.30 -9.63 6.91
N LEU A 18 -6.13 -9.65 7.55
CA LEU A 18 -4.92 -9.02 7.02
C LEU A 18 -4.29 -9.93 5.96
N ARG A 19 -4.07 -9.39 4.76
CA ARG A 19 -3.46 -10.11 3.64
C ARG A 19 -2.58 -9.16 2.84
N SER A 20 -1.41 -9.66 2.43
CA SER A 20 -0.61 -9.10 1.32
C SER A 20 -0.75 -10.00 0.10
N PHE A 21 -0.94 -9.44 -1.08
CA PHE A 21 -1.05 -10.17 -2.35
C PHE A 21 -0.66 -9.26 -3.50
N VAL A 22 0.12 -9.78 -4.45
CA VAL A 22 0.48 -9.07 -5.70
C VAL A 22 0.54 -10.10 -6.83
N VAL A 23 -0.02 -9.77 -7.99
CA VAL A 23 0.12 -10.56 -9.23
C VAL A 23 1.07 -9.89 -10.22
N GLU A 24 1.92 -10.69 -10.85
CA GLU A 24 2.81 -10.25 -11.94
C GLU A 24 2.68 -11.18 -13.15
N PRO A 25 2.46 -10.64 -14.37
CA PRO A 25 2.17 -9.23 -14.69
C PRO A 25 0.73 -8.83 -14.35
N MET A 26 0.45 -7.52 -14.37
CA MET A 26 -0.90 -6.95 -14.16
C MET A 26 -1.71 -6.83 -15.45
N GLN A 27 -1.31 -7.50 -16.53
CA GLN A 27 -1.97 -7.43 -17.83
C GLN A 27 -1.81 -8.72 -18.62
N TYR A 28 -2.77 -9.00 -19.50
CA TYR A 28 -2.70 -10.10 -20.45
C TYR A 28 -3.38 -9.71 -21.77
N GLY A 29 -2.61 -9.56 -22.84
CA GLY A 29 -3.12 -9.06 -24.13
C GLY A 29 -3.77 -7.69 -23.98
N ARG A 30 -5.10 -7.63 -24.13
CA ARG A 30 -5.91 -6.40 -23.99
C ARG A 30 -6.62 -6.28 -22.62
N LEU A 31 -6.35 -7.20 -21.71
CA LEU A 31 -6.87 -7.18 -20.34
C LEU A 31 -5.86 -6.48 -19.42
N PHE A 32 -6.34 -5.55 -18.59
CA PHE A 32 -5.56 -4.82 -17.59
C PHE A 32 -6.22 -4.98 -16.21
N LEU A 33 -5.44 -5.33 -15.19
CA LEU A 33 -5.89 -5.47 -13.81
C LEU A 33 -5.56 -4.19 -13.02
N VAL A 34 -6.47 -3.76 -12.15
CA VAL A 34 -6.41 -2.50 -11.40
C VAL A 34 -6.89 -2.75 -9.97
N GLY A 35 -6.21 -2.16 -8.98
CA GLY A 35 -6.61 -2.25 -7.56
C GLY A 35 -6.65 -3.68 -7.04
N ASP A 36 -7.69 -4.01 -6.27
CA ASP A 36 -7.85 -5.33 -5.62
C ASP A 36 -7.89 -6.53 -6.58
N ALA A 37 -8.11 -6.30 -7.88
CA ALA A 37 -7.97 -7.35 -8.90
C ALA A 37 -6.50 -7.77 -9.15
N ALA A 38 -5.54 -6.92 -8.77
CA ALA A 38 -4.10 -7.13 -8.96
C ALA A 38 -3.32 -7.24 -7.64
N HIS A 39 -3.72 -6.53 -6.59
CA HIS A 39 -2.99 -6.52 -5.32
C HIS A 39 -3.90 -6.25 -4.11
N ILE A 40 -3.53 -6.76 -2.94
CA ILE A 40 -4.24 -6.57 -1.67
C ILE A 40 -3.20 -6.22 -0.63
N VAL A 41 -3.37 -5.10 0.08
CA VAL A 41 -2.48 -4.66 1.17
C VAL A 41 -3.19 -4.74 2.53
N PRO A 42 -2.46 -5.02 3.63
CA PRO A 42 -3.03 -4.91 4.96
C PRO A 42 -3.44 -3.45 5.24
N PRO A 43 -4.59 -3.22 5.92
CA PRO A 43 -5.14 -1.89 6.13
C PRO A 43 -4.25 -0.98 6.99
N THR A 44 -3.26 -1.52 7.70
CA THR A 44 -2.33 -0.81 8.58
C THR A 44 -1.63 0.37 7.89
N GLY A 45 -1.27 0.23 6.61
CA GLY A 45 -0.62 1.29 5.84
C GLY A 45 -1.60 2.28 5.16
N ALA A 46 -2.91 2.01 5.22
CA ALA A 46 -3.96 2.75 4.52
C ALA A 46 -3.71 2.92 3.00
N LYS A 47 -3.21 1.87 2.32
CA LYS A 47 -2.74 1.95 0.93
C LYS A 47 -3.68 1.40 -0.14
N GLY A 48 -4.63 0.53 0.16
CA GLY A 48 -5.42 -0.21 -0.85
C GLY A 48 -6.07 0.68 -1.92
N LEU A 49 -7.00 1.55 -1.50
CA LEU A 49 -7.67 2.49 -2.40
C LEU A 49 -6.69 3.46 -3.09
N ASN A 50 -5.63 3.86 -2.38
CA ASN A 50 -4.61 4.78 -2.92
C ASN A 50 -3.72 4.13 -3.99
N LEU A 51 -3.53 2.81 -3.93
CA LEU A 51 -2.87 2.04 -4.99
C LEU A 51 -3.79 1.85 -6.19
N ALA A 52 -5.06 1.51 -5.95
CA ALA A 52 -6.06 1.44 -7.02
C ALA A 52 -6.16 2.77 -7.79
N ALA A 53 -6.13 3.91 -7.10
CA ALA A 53 -6.12 5.23 -7.73
C ALA A 53 -4.88 5.46 -8.61
N SER A 54 -3.69 5.00 -8.17
CA SER A 54 -2.48 5.12 -8.99
C SER A 54 -2.50 4.22 -10.23
N ASP A 55 -3.04 3.00 -10.11
CA ASP A 55 -3.20 2.09 -11.24
C ASP A 55 -4.16 2.68 -12.28
N VAL A 56 -5.29 3.22 -11.84
CA VAL A 56 -6.26 3.92 -12.70
C VAL A 56 -5.60 5.08 -13.42
N ASN A 57 -4.84 5.94 -12.70
CA ASN A 57 -4.14 7.05 -13.33
C ASN A 57 -3.12 6.57 -14.39
N SER A 58 -2.37 5.52 -14.10
CA SER A 58 -1.41 4.94 -15.05
C SER A 58 -2.12 4.37 -16.27
N LEU A 59 -3.15 3.55 -16.08
CA LEU A 59 -3.92 2.98 -17.19
C LEU A 59 -4.58 4.07 -18.03
N TYR A 60 -5.19 5.08 -17.39
CA TYR A 60 -5.77 6.23 -18.08
C TYR A 60 -4.75 6.94 -18.98
N ARG A 61 -3.57 7.27 -18.45
CA ARG A 61 -2.50 7.93 -19.21
C ARG A 61 -2.03 7.08 -20.38
N LEU A 62 -1.87 5.76 -20.17
CA LEU A 62 -1.55 4.83 -21.26
C LEU A 62 -2.62 4.85 -22.35
N LEU A 63 -3.90 4.75 -21.98
CA LEU A 63 -5.00 4.73 -22.94
C LEU A 63 -5.10 6.04 -23.72
N VAL A 64 -4.89 7.19 -23.07
CA VAL A 64 -4.81 8.48 -23.77
C VAL A 64 -3.70 8.47 -24.83
N LYS A 65 -2.50 8.00 -24.48
CA LYS A 65 -1.38 7.87 -25.42
C LYS A 65 -1.69 6.93 -26.58
N VAL A 66 -2.34 5.81 -26.31
CA VAL A 66 -2.71 4.83 -27.35
C VAL A 66 -3.76 5.40 -28.31
N TYR A 67 -4.85 5.97 -27.79
CA TYR A 67 -5.99 6.38 -28.61
C TYR A 67 -5.83 7.76 -29.26
N HIS A 68 -5.11 8.69 -28.64
CA HIS A 68 -4.90 10.03 -29.20
C HIS A 68 -3.59 10.17 -29.97
N GLU A 69 -2.54 9.42 -29.60
CA GLU A 69 -1.21 9.56 -30.18
C GLU A 69 -0.73 8.30 -30.93
N GLY A 70 -1.52 7.20 -30.92
CA GLY A 70 -1.15 5.95 -31.58
C GLY A 70 0.01 5.19 -30.91
N ARG A 71 0.41 5.57 -29.69
CA ARG A 71 1.56 5.05 -28.96
C ARG A 71 1.31 3.68 -28.31
N THR A 72 1.05 2.67 -29.15
CA THR A 72 0.84 1.27 -28.69
C THR A 72 2.12 0.62 -28.15
N ASP A 73 3.28 1.18 -28.48
CA ASP A 73 4.59 0.80 -27.95
C ASP A 73 4.68 0.93 -26.41
N LEU A 74 3.82 1.75 -25.79
CA LEU A 74 3.79 1.97 -24.35
C LEU A 74 3.02 0.89 -23.56
N ILE A 75 2.24 0.05 -24.23
CA ILE A 75 1.40 -0.97 -23.56
C ILE A 75 2.22 -1.92 -22.66
N PRO A 76 3.42 -2.39 -23.04
CA PRO A 76 4.25 -3.24 -22.18
C PRO A 76 4.77 -2.54 -20.91
N ASN A 77 4.67 -1.21 -20.82
CA ASN A 77 5.16 -0.46 -19.66
C ASN A 77 4.16 -0.45 -18.49
N TYR A 78 2.87 -0.73 -18.73
CA TYR A 78 1.83 -0.63 -17.69
C TYR A 78 2.16 -1.41 -16.42
N SER A 79 2.37 -2.73 -16.53
CA SER A 79 2.64 -3.58 -15.36
C SER A 79 3.91 -3.11 -14.64
N ARG A 80 4.97 -2.76 -15.39
CA ARG A 80 6.26 -2.34 -14.84
C ARG A 80 6.14 -1.05 -14.04
N THR A 81 5.43 -0.06 -14.57
CA THR A 81 5.21 1.23 -13.92
C THR A 81 4.36 1.07 -12.66
N CYS A 82 3.28 0.30 -12.70
CA CYS A 82 2.42 0.10 -11.52
C CYS A 82 3.14 -0.70 -10.42
N LEU A 83 3.81 -1.80 -10.79
CA LEU A 83 4.48 -2.69 -9.83
C LEU A 83 5.58 -1.98 -9.02
N ARG A 84 6.30 -1.03 -9.61
CA ARG A 84 7.30 -0.20 -8.88
C ARG A 84 6.70 0.53 -7.69
N ARG A 85 5.46 1.02 -7.83
CA ARG A 85 4.76 1.73 -6.74
C ARG A 85 4.09 0.75 -5.78
N ILE A 86 3.46 -0.30 -6.29
CA ILE A 86 2.80 -1.35 -5.50
C ILE A 86 3.78 -1.97 -4.52
N TRP A 87 4.97 -2.39 -4.96
CA TRP A 87 5.96 -3.01 -4.07
C TRP A 87 6.46 -2.09 -2.96
N LYS A 88 6.61 -0.78 -3.23
CA LYS A 88 7.00 0.19 -2.18
C LYS A 88 5.90 0.36 -1.13
N ALA A 89 4.64 0.38 -1.57
CA ALA A 89 3.48 0.49 -0.68
C ALA A 89 3.21 -0.81 0.10
N GLU A 90 3.38 -1.97 -0.52
CA GLU A 90 3.35 -3.29 0.13
C GLU A 90 4.41 -3.38 1.21
N ARG A 91 5.68 -3.07 0.88
CA ARG A 91 6.78 -3.01 1.85
C ARG A 91 6.43 -2.12 3.05
N PHE A 92 5.89 -0.93 2.80
CA PHE A 92 5.50 -0.02 3.88
C PHE A 92 4.35 -0.58 4.73
N SER A 93 3.32 -1.14 4.09
CA SER A 93 2.14 -1.69 4.78
C SER A 93 2.50 -2.93 5.60
N TRP A 94 3.39 -3.78 5.08
CA TRP A 94 3.98 -4.91 5.79
C TRP A 94 4.81 -4.43 6.99
N TRP A 95 5.72 -3.47 6.79
CA TRP A 95 6.55 -2.93 7.87
C TRP A 95 5.73 -2.33 9.02
N MET A 96 4.72 -1.53 8.70
CA MET A 96 3.78 -1.00 9.69
C MET A 96 3.01 -2.11 10.42
N THR A 97 2.60 -3.16 9.70
CA THR A 97 1.92 -4.33 10.30
C THR A 97 2.86 -5.05 11.27
N SER A 98 4.10 -5.30 10.86
CA SER A 98 5.13 -5.95 11.65
C SER A 98 5.55 -5.16 12.87
N MET A 99 5.50 -3.82 12.84
CA MET A 99 5.82 -2.98 14.00
C MET A 99 4.67 -2.81 14.98
N LEU A 100 3.42 -2.83 14.51
CA LEU A 100 2.25 -2.40 15.31
C LEU A 100 1.34 -3.53 15.78
N HIS A 101 1.54 -4.76 15.30
CA HIS A 101 0.76 -5.93 15.73
C HIS A 101 1.59 -6.84 16.64
N LYS A 102 0.93 -7.46 17.61
CA LYS A 102 1.52 -8.55 18.40
C LYS A 102 1.37 -9.87 17.66
N PHE A 103 2.49 -10.55 17.43
CA PHE A 103 2.53 -11.87 16.79
C PHE A 103 2.73 -13.01 17.80
N SER A 104 3.17 -12.66 19.02
CA SER A 104 3.32 -13.55 20.17
C SER A 104 2.80 -12.80 21.40
N ASP A 105 2.21 -13.54 22.35
CA ASP A 105 1.81 -13.01 23.66
C ASP A 105 2.99 -12.99 24.66
N GLU A 106 4.05 -13.75 24.38
CA GLU A 106 5.25 -13.85 25.22
C GLU A 106 6.32 -12.86 24.78
N GLU A 107 7.12 -12.39 25.74
CA GLU A 107 8.28 -11.56 25.43
C GLU A 107 9.43 -12.44 24.93
N ASP A 108 9.87 -12.20 23.69
CA ASP A 108 10.91 -12.96 23.02
C ASP A 108 11.89 -12.04 22.27
N PHE A 109 12.80 -12.63 21.50
CA PHE A 109 13.71 -11.86 20.67
C PHE A 109 12.95 -10.97 19.66
N GLY A 110 11.86 -11.47 19.07
CA GLY A 110 11.06 -10.75 18.10
C GLY A 110 10.38 -9.53 18.69
N SER A 111 9.79 -9.63 19.88
CA SER A 111 9.15 -8.50 20.56
C SER A 111 10.15 -7.43 20.97
N ARG A 112 11.35 -7.81 21.41
CA ARG A 112 12.44 -6.86 21.71
C ARG A 112 12.94 -6.16 20.45
N MET A 113 13.06 -6.87 19.34
CA MET A 113 13.41 -6.27 18.03
C MET A 113 12.33 -5.32 17.53
N GLN A 114 11.05 -5.68 17.68
CA GLN A 114 9.92 -4.81 17.34
C GLN A 114 9.97 -3.50 18.13
N GLN A 115 10.22 -3.56 19.44
CA GLN A 115 10.32 -2.37 20.28
C GLN A 115 11.53 -1.51 19.87
N ALA A 116 12.69 -2.12 19.63
CA ALA A 116 13.89 -1.39 19.22
C ALA A 116 13.69 -0.66 17.88
N GLU A 117 13.02 -1.28 16.91
CA GLU A 117 12.65 -0.65 15.65
C GLU A 117 11.72 0.55 15.89
N LEU A 118 10.66 0.37 16.69
CA LEU A 118 9.70 1.42 16.99
C LEU A 118 10.38 2.62 17.69
N ASP A 119 11.25 2.36 18.65
CA ASP A 119 12.00 3.39 19.38
C ASP A 119 12.93 4.16 18.43
N TYR A 120 13.63 3.46 17.53
CA TYR A 120 14.51 4.10 16.55
C TYR A 120 13.74 4.99 15.58
N VAL A 121 12.67 4.47 14.97
CA VAL A 121 11.95 5.17 13.89
C VAL A 121 11.16 6.36 14.41
N THR A 122 10.75 6.33 15.69
CA THR A 122 10.03 7.43 16.33
C THR A 122 10.95 8.41 17.06
N GLY A 123 12.17 7.98 17.43
CA GLY A 123 13.16 8.81 18.11
C GLY A 123 14.12 9.57 17.18
N SER A 124 14.10 9.29 15.87
CA SER A 124 15.01 9.89 14.89
C SER A 124 14.25 10.67 13.81
N GLU A 125 14.75 11.85 13.44
CA GLU A 125 14.20 12.65 12.33
C GLU A 125 14.21 11.89 10.99
N ALA A 126 15.26 11.13 10.71
CA ALA A 126 15.36 10.31 9.49
C ALA A 126 14.33 9.16 9.48
N GLY A 127 14.10 8.55 10.63
CA GLY A 127 13.08 7.50 10.81
C GLY A 127 11.67 8.07 10.62
N LEU A 128 11.37 9.19 11.29
CA LEU A 128 10.10 9.90 11.16
C LEU A 128 9.85 10.35 9.71
N THR A 129 10.87 10.84 9.02
CA THR A 129 10.77 11.25 7.60
C THR A 129 10.40 10.06 6.73
N THR A 130 11.01 8.89 6.97
CA THR A 130 10.70 7.66 6.23
C THR A 130 9.26 7.21 6.44
N ILE A 131 8.74 7.31 7.67
CA ILE A 131 7.32 7.05 7.94
C ILE A 131 6.46 8.08 7.20
N ALA A 132 6.76 9.37 7.35
CA ALA A 132 5.96 10.46 6.81
C ALA A 132 5.81 10.39 5.30
N GLU A 133 6.92 10.27 4.55
CA GLU A 133 6.89 10.23 3.07
C GLU A 133 6.11 9.02 2.54
N ASN A 134 6.23 7.87 3.22
CA ASN A 134 5.51 6.68 2.82
C ASN A 134 4.04 6.80 3.21
N TYR A 135 3.71 7.41 4.34
CA TYR A 135 2.33 7.58 4.83
C TYR A 135 1.53 8.56 3.97
N VAL A 136 2.11 9.70 3.58
CA VAL A 136 1.45 10.63 2.62
C VAL A 136 1.40 10.06 1.19
N GLY A 137 2.28 9.11 0.89
CA GLY A 137 2.31 8.39 -0.37
C GLY A 137 3.38 8.92 -1.32
N LEU A 138 4.14 7.98 -1.88
CA LEU A 138 5.24 8.29 -2.80
C LEU A 138 4.72 8.83 -4.14
N PRO A 139 5.54 9.64 -4.85
CA PRO A 139 5.21 10.23 -6.15
C PRO A 139 4.74 9.21 -7.19
N TYR A 140 3.94 9.68 -8.14
CA TYR A 140 3.48 8.87 -9.27
C TYR A 140 4.53 8.90 -10.37
N GLU A 141 4.75 7.76 -11.02
CA GLU A 141 5.71 7.64 -12.12
C GLU A 141 5.03 7.99 -13.47
N SER A 142 5.80 8.58 -14.38
CA SER A 142 5.37 8.82 -15.76
C SER A 142 5.42 7.54 -16.59
N LEU A 143 4.49 7.42 -17.54
CA LEU A 143 4.60 6.45 -18.63
C LEU A 143 5.32 7.16 -19.78
N GLU A 144 6.62 6.89 -19.92
CA GLU A 144 7.47 7.38 -21.02
C GLU A 144 7.71 6.30 -22.09
#